data_AF-A0A0A5GCS2-F1
#
_entry.id   AF-A0A0A5GCS2-F1
#
_cell.length_a   1.000
_cell.length_b   1.000
_cell.length_c   1.000
_cell.angle_alpha   90.00
_cell.angle_beta   90.00
_cell.angle_gamma   90.00
#
_symmetry.space_group_name_H-M   'P 1'
#
loop_
_entity.id
_entity.type
_entity.pdbx_description
1 polymer ?
#
loop_
_entity_poly.entity_id
_entity_poly.type
_entity_poly.pdbx_seq_one_letter_code
_entity_poly.pdbx_strand_id
1 'polypeptide(L)'
;MNEKSENQETNANEADQNYENENLVPVQDYDGTGYTLRNASADIEKIAEENEEEIKEAVVQYFSNKYKSEVKVHNMEAANGGITVFLKSVSPLEYHTYAIVPVNEENASIMYEDIFTQSGQVENAIVTGIYAKVYNQEFNTLNSMLNQLAQEQPIVGVTADALNNVTGDGYSTQYYRTAIFDKNLIEVSNTFLKDPTLDAEEYKILLNDVDYDPNLLSYVIEFYMEDKDKKPKQEILDKIATEIEENKNELPPGSYELILNDNYINKVTAIGTNDNSLEIADPNSIIIKLKEE
;
A
#
# COMPACT_ATOMS: atom_id res chain seq x y z
N MET A 1 -28.59 44.81 3.83
CA MET A 1 -27.60 44.13 4.68
C MET A 1 -27.77 42.64 4.49
N ASN A 2 -27.01 42.06 3.57
CA ASN A 2 -26.82 40.62 3.42
C ASN A 2 -25.33 40.44 3.12
N GLU A 3 -24.53 40.48 4.17
CA GLU A 3 -23.10 40.16 4.17
C GLU A 3 -22.91 39.28 5.40
N LYS A 4 -23.04 37.96 5.27
CA LYS A 4 -22.63 37.01 6.32
C LYS A 4 -22.52 35.54 5.91
N SER A 5 -22.62 35.17 4.62
CA SER A 5 -22.44 33.77 4.20
C SER A 5 -21.13 33.45 3.48
N GLU A 6 -20.29 34.43 3.13
CA GLU A 6 -19.01 34.17 2.42
C GLU A 6 -17.81 33.94 3.35
N ASN A 7 -17.96 34.16 4.67
CA ASN A 7 -16.85 34.11 5.63
C ASN A 7 -16.72 32.80 6.43
N GLN A 8 -17.60 31.81 6.26
CA GLN A 8 -17.50 30.53 6.98
C GLN A 8 -16.84 29.42 6.15
N GLU A 9 -17.03 29.39 4.83
CA GLU A 9 -16.34 28.44 3.94
C GLU A 9 -14.86 28.79 3.74
N THR A 10 -14.52 30.07 3.69
CA THR A 10 -13.14 30.57 3.54
C THR A 10 -12.26 30.25 4.76
N ASN A 11 -12.79 30.40 5.98
CA ASN A 11 -12.04 30.09 7.21
C ASN A 11 -11.84 28.58 7.44
N ALA A 12 -12.75 27.72 6.98
CA ALA A 12 -12.59 26.27 7.07
C ALA A 12 -11.50 25.77 6.10
N ASN A 13 -11.53 26.23 4.85
CA ASN A 13 -10.51 25.89 3.86
C ASN A 13 -9.12 26.41 4.24
N GLU A 14 -9.00 27.63 4.80
CA GLU A 14 -7.72 28.15 5.28
C GLU A 14 -7.20 27.39 6.52
N ALA A 15 -8.08 26.93 7.42
CA ALA A 15 -7.69 26.13 8.58
C ALA A 15 -7.25 24.71 8.17
N ASP A 16 -7.95 24.09 7.22
CA ASP A 16 -7.62 22.75 6.70
C ASP A 16 -6.31 22.79 5.88
N GLN A 17 -6.10 23.81 5.04
CA GLN A 17 -4.83 23.99 4.31
C GLN A 17 -3.64 24.28 5.24
N ASN A 18 -3.85 25.03 6.33
CA ASN A 18 -2.81 25.25 7.33
C ASN A 18 -2.50 23.97 8.12
N TYR A 19 -3.53 23.18 8.48
CA TYR A 19 -3.35 21.88 9.13
C TYR A 19 -2.62 20.88 8.24
N GLU A 20 -2.90 20.84 6.95
CA GLU A 20 -2.16 19.99 6.01
C GLU A 20 -0.70 20.40 5.92
N ASN A 21 -0.41 21.70 5.75
CA ASN A 21 0.96 22.21 5.64
C ASN A 21 1.81 22.00 6.91
N GLU A 22 1.22 22.08 8.11
CA GLU A 22 1.94 21.83 9.37
C GLU A 22 2.34 20.35 9.56
N ASN A 23 1.71 19.45 8.83
CA ASN A 23 1.94 18.01 8.92
C ASN A 23 2.76 17.45 7.76
N LEU A 24 3.19 18.29 6.82
CA LEU A 24 4.08 17.88 5.73
C LEU A 24 5.51 17.68 6.23
N VAL A 25 6.04 16.50 5.95
CA VAL A 25 7.44 16.17 6.16
C VAL A 25 8.07 15.72 4.85
N PRO A 26 9.37 15.94 4.66
CA PRO A 26 10.11 15.34 3.56
C PRO A 26 9.94 13.81 3.53
N VAL A 27 9.63 13.24 2.38
CA VAL A 27 9.39 11.80 2.21
C VAL A 27 10.59 10.95 2.65
N GLN A 28 11.80 11.44 2.39
CA GLN A 28 13.07 10.80 2.77
C GLN A 28 13.34 10.79 4.28
N ASP A 29 12.69 11.69 5.02
CA ASP A 29 12.78 11.82 6.47
C ASP A 29 11.60 11.11 7.17
N TYR A 30 10.63 10.58 6.41
CA TYR A 30 9.44 9.92 6.95
C TYR A 30 9.66 8.42 7.10
N ASP A 31 9.50 7.92 8.33
CA ASP A 31 9.62 6.50 8.69
C ASP A 31 8.29 5.88 9.15
N GLY A 32 7.18 6.60 8.99
CA GLY A 32 5.87 6.26 9.54
C GLY A 32 5.55 6.95 10.86
N THR A 33 6.51 7.59 11.53
CA THR A 33 6.27 8.29 12.79
C THR A 33 5.24 9.40 12.63
N GLY A 34 4.24 9.39 13.52
CA GLY A 34 3.15 10.36 13.53
C GLY A 34 1.99 9.99 12.61
N TYR A 35 2.05 8.85 11.93
CA TYR A 35 0.89 8.25 11.29
C TYR A 35 -0.18 7.97 12.34
N THR A 36 -1.45 8.14 11.99
CA THR A 36 -2.55 7.81 12.88
C THR A 36 -3.80 7.50 12.08
N LEU A 37 -4.60 6.58 12.60
CA LEU A 37 -5.88 6.27 12.01
C LEU A 37 -6.92 7.30 12.43
N ARG A 38 -7.89 7.56 11.53
CA ARG A 38 -9.00 8.47 11.84
C ARG A 38 -9.74 7.97 13.08
N ASN A 39 -9.92 8.86 14.06
CA ASN A 39 -10.53 8.57 15.36
C ASN A 39 -9.69 7.63 16.26
N ALA A 40 -8.37 7.72 16.20
CA ALA A 40 -7.49 7.08 17.18
C ALA A 40 -7.86 7.50 18.62
N SER A 41 -7.89 6.52 19.53
CA SER A 41 -8.20 6.71 20.94
C SER A 41 -6.92 6.64 21.77
N ALA A 42 -6.63 7.70 22.53
CA ALA A 42 -5.45 7.75 23.41
C ALA A 42 -5.45 6.64 24.49
N ASP A 43 -6.65 6.20 24.92
CA ASP A 43 -6.76 5.09 25.86
C ASP A 43 -6.40 3.76 25.18
N ILE A 44 -6.81 3.56 23.93
CA ILE A 44 -6.45 2.37 23.14
C ILE A 44 -4.97 2.37 22.77
N GLU A 45 -4.40 3.53 22.44
CA GLU A 45 -2.97 3.70 22.18
C GLU A 45 -2.15 3.22 23.38
N LYS A 46 -2.53 3.66 24.58
CA LYS A 46 -1.90 3.18 25.82
C LYS A 46 -2.05 1.67 26.03
N ILE A 47 -3.23 1.11 25.74
CA ILE A 47 -3.44 -0.35 25.82
C ILE A 47 -2.53 -1.09 24.84
N ALA A 48 -2.36 -0.56 23.62
CA ALA A 48 -1.48 -1.14 22.61
C ALA A 48 -0.01 -1.14 23.07
N GLU A 49 0.48 -0.02 23.62
CA GLU A 49 1.83 0.10 24.15
C GLU A 49 2.08 -0.85 25.34
N GLU A 50 1.13 -0.95 26.27
CA GLU A 50 1.26 -1.80 27.46
C GLU A 50 1.23 -3.31 27.15
N ASN A 51 0.64 -3.71 26.02
CA ASN A 51 0.43 -5.12 25.64
C ASN A 51 1.09 -5.49 24.30
N GLU A 52 2.07 -4.70 23.86
CA GLU A 52 2.65 -4.77 22.51
C GLU A 52 3.09 -6.18 22.12
N GLU A 53 3.84 -6.87 22.99
CA GLU A 53 4.37 -8.19 22.68
C GLU A 53 3.27 -9.27 22.62
N GLU A 54 2.26 -9.21 23.50
CA GLU A 54 1.14 -10.16 23.49
C GLU A 54 0.28 -9.97 22.23
N ILE A 55 0.05 -8.73 21.82
CA ILE A 55 -0.66 -8.40 20.57
C ILE A 55 0.09 -8.95 19.36
N LYS A 56 1.41 -8.72 19.29
CA LYS A 56 2.25 -9.25 18.20
C LYS A 56 2.17 -10.76 18.12
N GLU A 57 2.32 -11.46 19.25
CA GLU A 57 2.25 -12.92 19.30
C GLU A 57 0.87 -13.43 18.83
N ALA A 58 -0.21 -12.82 19.30
CA ALA A 58 -1.57 -13.21 18.92
C ALA A 58 -1.83 -12.99 17.42
N VAL A 59 -1.38 -11.87 16.86
CA VAL A 59 -1.51 -11.58 15.42
C VAL A 59 -0.67 -12.54 14.58
N VAL A 60 0.57 -12.82 14.97
CA VAL A 60 1.43 -13.81 14.28
C VAL A 60 0.76 -15.19 14.27
N GLN A 61 0.22 -15.64 15.41
CA GLN A 61 -0.51 -16.91 15.49
C GLN A 61 -1.77 -16.90 14.63
N TYR A 62 -2.54 -15.80 14.64
CA TYR A 62 -3.72 -15.64 13.81
C TYR A 62 -3.40 -15.79 12.32
N PHE A 63 -2.36 -15.12 11.81
CA PHE A 63 -1.93 -15.26 10.41
C PHE A 63 -1.40 -16.64 10.07
N SER A 64 -0.61 -17.25 10.96
CA SER A 64 -0.13 -18.62 10.75
C SER A 64 -1.29 -19.62 10.65
N ASN A 65 -2.26 -19.52 11.56
CA ASN A 65 -3.38 -20.45 11.63
C ASN A 65 -4.40 -20.24 10.51
N LYS A 66 -4.83 -19.00 10.28
CA LYS A 66 -5.90 -18.67 9.36
C LYS A 66 -5.42 -18.52 7.92
N TYR A 67 -4.31 -17.80 7.74
CA TYR A 67 -3.80 -17.43 6.41
C TYR A 67 -2.58 -18.23 5.97
N LYS A 68 -2.07 -19.15 6.79
CA LYS A 68 -0.91 -20.02 6.42
C LYS A 68 0.36 -19.23 6.10
N SER A 69 0.49 -18.07 6.71
CA SER A 69 1.56 -17.12 6.43
C SER A 69 2.43 -16.89 7.65
N GLU A 70 3.74 -16.93 7.44
CA GLU A 70 4.71 -16.37 8.37
C GLU A 70 4.74 -14.85 8.18
N VAL A 71 4.60 -14.11 9.27
CA VAL A 71 4.46 -12.65 9.23
C VAL A 71 5.38 -11.97 10.23
N LYS A 72 5.80 -10.75 9.89
CA LYS A 72 6.50 -9.81 10.76
C LYS A 72 5.61 -8.61 11.01
N VAL A 73 5.32 -8.33 12.28
CA VAL A 73 4.63 -7.11 12.69
C VAL A 73 5.61 -5.94 12.63
N HIS A 74 5.14 -4.81 12.10
CA HIS A 74 5.95 -3.61 11.87
C HIS A 74 5.46 -2.42 12.69
N ASN A 75 4.15 -2.20 12.72
CA ASN A 75 3.56 -1.09 13.45
C ASN A 75 2.19 -1.46 14.03
N MET A 76 1.75 -0.73 15.04
CA MET A 76 0.44 -0.86 15.66
C MET A 76 -0.15 0.52 15.92
N GLU A 77 -1.37 0.74 15.45
CA GLU A 77 -2.03 2.03 15.54
C GLU A 77 -3.38 1.89 16.21
N ALA A 78 -3.67 2.79 17.15
CA ALA A 78 -4.99 2.86 17.74
C ALA A 78 -6.01 3.25 16.67
N ALA A 79 -7.12 2.52 16.64
CA ALA A 79 -8.28 2.81 15.82
C ALA A 79 -9.53 2.82 16.72
N ASN A 80 -10.65 3.28 16.17
CA ASN A 80 -11.92 3.23 16.89
C ASN A 80 -12.28 1.76 17.24
N GLY A 81 -12.42 1.44 18.52
CA GLY A 81 -12.78 0.11 19.00
C GLY A 81 -11.71 -0.99 18.84
N GLY A 82 -10.46 -0.66 18.50
CA GLY A 82 -9.41 -1.67 18.38
C GLY A 82 -8.05 -1.14 17.95
N ILE A 83 -7.11 -2.05 17.78
CA ILE A 83 -5.72 -1.77 17.41
C ILE A 83 -5.50 -2.35 16.02
N THR A 84 -5.09 -1.52 15.07
CA THR A 84 -4.70 -1.97 13.73
C THR A 84 -3.23 -2.32 13.73
N VAL A 85 -2.91 -3.56 13.35
CA VAL A 85 -1.56 -4.10 13.37
C VAL A 85 -1.08 -4.28 11.92
N PHE A 86 -0.14 -3.44 11.50
CA PHE A 86 0.50 -3.48 10.19
C PHE A 86 1.62 -4.52 10.18
N LEU A 87 1.63 -5.35 9.14
CA LEU A 87 2.53 -6.48 9.05
C LEU A 87 2.88 -6.83 7.61
N LYS A 88 3.96 -7.58 7.47
CA LYS A 88 4.45 -8.12 6.21
C LYS A 88 4.53 -9.64 6.30
N SER A 89 3.93 -10.36 5.37
CA SER A 89 4.21 -11.77 5.17
C SER A 89 5.57 -11.95 4.51
N VAL A 90 6.36 -12.88 5.03
CA VAL A 90 7.71 -13.21 4.55
C VAL A 90 7.81 -14.62 3.97
N SER A 91 6.80 -15.45 4.19
CA SER A 91 6.75 -16.83 3.68
C SER A 91 5.33 -17.41 3.74
N PRO A 92 4.90 -18.22 2.74
CA PRO A 92 5.63 -18.57 1.52
C PRO A 92 5.44 -17.56 0.38
N LEU A 93 4.64 -16.51 0.63
CA LEU A 93 4.44 -15.36 -0.26
C LEU A 93 4.86 -14.09 0.48
N GLU A 94 5.31 -13.09 -0.28
CA GLU A 94 5.62 -11.77 0.25
C GLU A 94 4.44 -10.82 -0.03
N TYR A 95 3.92 -10.16 0.99
CA TYR A 95 2.90 -9.12 0.87
C TYR A 95 2.74 -8.33 2.17
N HIS A 96 2.29 -7.08 2.09
CA HIS A 96 1.89 -6.23 3.21
C HIS A 96 0.38 -6.33 3.43
N THR A 97 -0.04 -6.27 4.69
CA THR A 97 -1.46 -6.22 5.09
C THR A 97 -1.57 -5.74 6.54
N TYR A 98 -2.79 -5.66 7.06
CA TYR A 98 -3.05 -5.45 8.47
C TYR A 98 -4.12 -6.40 9.02
N ALA A 99 -4.18 -6.50 10.35
CA ALA A 99 -5.31 -7.05 11.09
C ALA A 99 -5.79 -6.05 12.15
N ILE A 100 -6.99 -6.29 12.68
CA ILE A 100 -7.59 -5.48 13.73
C ILE A 100 -7.75 -6.38 14.96
N VAL A 101 -7.21 -5.91 16.07
CA VAL A 101 -7.32 -6.53 17.39
C VAL A 101 -8.35 -5.73 18.19
N PRO A 102 -9.57 -6.24 18.41
CA PRO A 102 -10.60 -5.46 19.08
C PRO A 102 -10.25 -5.19 20.55
N VAL A 103 -10.68 -4.03 21.03
CA VAL A 103 -10.55 -3.64 22.43
C VAL A 103 -11.95 -3.34 22.97
N ASN A 104 -12.29 -3.93 24.10
CA ASN A 104 -13.48 -3.56 24.84
C ASN A 104 -13.18 -2.28 25.64
N GLU A 105 -13.72 -1.16 25.18
CA GLU A 105 -13.50 0.15 25.80
C GLU A 105 -14.15 0.29 27.18
N GLU A 106 -15.20 -0.49 27.50
CA GLU A 106 -15.89 -0.38 28.79
C GLU A 106 -15.01 -0.85 29.96
N ASN A 107 -14.13 -1.83 29.70
CA ASN A 107 -13.27 -2.44 30.70
C ASN A 107 -11.78 -2.44 30.33
N ALA A 108 -11.41 -1.77 29.23
CA ALA A 108 -10.05 -1.67 28.70
C ALA A 108 -9.38 -3.04 28.44
N SER A 109 -10.13 -4.06 28.01
CA SER A 109 -9.60 -5.41 27.77
C SER A 109 -9.43 -5.73 26.28
N ILE A 110 -8.29 -6.32 25.91
CA ILE A 110 -8.01 -6.82 24.56
C ILE A 110 -8.77 -8.13 24.29
N MET A 111 -9.39 -8.23 23.12
CA MET A 111 -10.19 -9.38 22.69
C MET A 111 -9.40 -10.25 21.70
N TYR A 112 -8.39 -10.98 22.18
CA TYR A 112 -7.47 -11.77 21.35
C TYR A 112 -8.13 -12.87 20.50
N GLU A 113 -9.28 -13.39 20.94
CA GLU A 113 -10.02 -14.42 20.19
C GLU A 113 -10.85 -13.84 19.04
N ASP A 114 -11.03 -12.51 19.02
CA ASP A 114 -11.87 -11.79 18.06
C ASP A 114 -11.04 -11.01 17.03
N ILE A 115 -9.75 -11.34 16.89
CA ILE A 115 -8.88 -10.76 15.85
C ILE A 115 -9.51 -11.01 14.48
N PHE A 116 -9.63 -9.95 13.69
CA PHE A 116 -10.23 -10.02 12.37
C PHE A 116 -9.45 -9.18 11.36
N THR A 117 -9.79 -9.35 10.10
CA THR A 117 -9.28 -8.54 8.99
C THR A 117 -10.47 -8.01 8.22
N GLN A 118 -10.31 -6.86 7.57
CA GLN A 118 -11.35 -6.38 6.67
C GLN A 118 -11.57 -7.37 5.53
N SER A 119 -12.83 -7.54 5.12
CA SER A 119 -13.21 -8.51 4.10
C SER A 119 -12.46 -8.24 2.80
N GLY A 120 -11.73 -9.23 2.31
CA GLY A 120 -10.98 -9.14 1.06
C GLY A 120 -9.58 -8.53 1.21
N GLN A 121 -9.22 -7.91 2.36
CA GLN A 121 -7.91 -7.26 2.52
C GLN A 121 -6.76 -8.26 2.39
N VAL A 122 -6.81 -9.35 3.16
CA VAL A 122 -5.74 -10.35 3.16
C VAL A 122 -5.82 -11.21 1.90
N GLU A 123 -7.02 -11.50 1.41
CA GLU A 123 -7.21 -12.24 0.15
C GLU A 123 -6.60 -11.49 -1.04
N ASN A 124 -6.79 -10.17 -1.12
CA ASN A 124 -6.14 -9.30 -2.09
C ASN A 124 -4.61 -9.36 -1.95
N ALA A 125 -4.11 -9.22 -0.73
CA ALA A 125 -2.68 -9.25 -0.47
C ALA A 125 -2.05 -10.61 -0.82
N ILE A 126 -2.72 -11.72 -0.52
CA ILE A 126 -2.29 -13.06 -0.92
C ILE A 126 -2.22 -13.16 -2.44
N VAL A 127 -3.27 -12.75 -3.17
CA VAL A 127 -3.27 -12.91 -4.62
C VAL A 127 -2.22 -12.03 -5.31
N THR A 128 -1.95 -10.82 -4.82
CA THR A 128 -0.84 -10.01 -5.33
C THR A 128 0.51 -10.69 -5.09
N GLY A 129 0.70 -11.36 -3.94
CA GLY A 129 1.86 -12.20 -3.66
C GLY A 129 1.98 -13.42 -4.58
N ILE A 130 0.86 -14.09 -4.89
CA ILE A 130 0.81 -15.18 -5.89
C ILE A 130 1.24 -14.64 -7.27
N TYR A 131 0.69 -13.49 -7.65
CA TYR A 131 1.01 -12.86 -8.93
C TYR A 131 2.49 -12.50 -9.04
N ALA A 132 3.08 -11.95 -7.98
CA ALA A 132 4.51 -11.67 -7.89
C ALA A 132 5.39 -12.93 -7.93
N LYS A 133 4.90 -14.05 -7.39
CA LYS A 133 5.57 -15.36 -7.49
C LYS A 133 5.56 -15.90 -8.92
N VAL A 134 4.43 -15.79 -9.63
CA VAL A 134 4.29 -16.25 -11.02
C VAL A 134 5.12 -15.41 -11.98
N TYR A 135 5.03 -14.09 -11.87
CA TYR A 135 5.71 -13.12 -12.75
C TYR A 135 7.02 -12.61 -12.14
N ASN A 136 7.74 -13.46 -11.40
CA ASN A 136 8.91 -13.04 -10.63
C ASN A 136 9.99 -12.34 -11.49
N GLN A 137 10.22 -12.84 -12.71
CA GLN A 137 11.19 -12.25 -13.62
C GLN A 137 10.75 -10.85 -14.04
N GLU A 138 9.48 -10.68 -14.40
CA GLU A 138 8.93 -9.40 -14.81
C GLU A 138 8.91 -8.37 -13.66
N PHE A 139 8.59 -8.80 -12.43
CA PHE A 139 8.70 -7.93 -11.26
C PHE A 139 10.15 -7.55 -10.95
N ASN A 140 11.12 -8.45 -11.15
CA ASN A 140 12.54 -8.11 -11.01
C ASN A 140 12.98 -7.07 -12.06
N THR A 141 12.45 -7.16 -13.29
CA THR A 141 12.68 -6.16 -14.34
C THR A 141 12.08 -4.82 -13.95
N LEU A 142 10.81 -4.78 -13.52
CA LEU A 142 10.15 -3.58 -13.03
C LEU A 142 10.96 -2.92 -11.89
N ASN A 143 11.35 -3.71 -10.89
CA ASN A 143 12.14 -3.24 -9.76
C ASN A 143 13.48 -2.64 -10.20
N SER A 144 14.18 -3.30 -11.11
CA SER A 144 15.48 -2.83 -11.61
C SER A 144 15.33 -1.53 -12.40
N MET A 145 14.32 -1.43 -13.26
CA MET A 145 14.00 -0.25 -14.05
C MET A 145 13.66 0.95 -13.16
N LEU A 146 12.80 0.77 -12.15
CA LEU A 146 12.41 1.86 -11.23
C LEU A 146 13.59 2.32 -10.35
N ASN A 147 14.43 1.39 -9.89
CA ASN A 147 15.68 1.73 -9.19
C ASN A 147 16.63 2.55 -10.07
N GLN A 148 16.76 2.19 -11.35
CA GLN A 148 17.61 2.92 -12.29
C GLN A 148 17.05 4.33 -12.55
N LEU A 149 15.74 4.46 -12.75
CA LEU A 149 15.08 5.76 -12.88
C LEU A 149 15.36 6.67 -11.68
N ALA A 150 15.28 6.15 -10.45
CA ALA A 150 15.59 6.90 -9.23
C ALA A 150 17.07 7.30 -9.11
N GLN A 151 17.99 6.61 -9.80
CA GLN A 151 19.41 6.98 -9.85
C GLN A 151 19.71 8.03 -10.93
N GLU A 152 18.96 8.02 -12.02
CA GLU A 152 19.17 8.90 -13.18
C GLU A 152 18.40 10.21 -13.09
N GLN A 153 17.24 10.19 -12.43
CA GLN A 153 16.35 11.32 -12.23
C GLN A 153 16.37 11.75 -10.76
N PRO A 154 16.15 13.04 -10.44
CA PRO A 154 16.12 13.53 -9.06
C PRO A 154 14.79 13.18 -8.38
N ILE A 155 14.51 11.88 -8.26
CA ILE A 155 13.28 11.31 -7.69
C ILE A 155 13.60 10.18 -6.72
N VAL A 156 12.73 9.99 -5.73
CA VAL A 156 12.84 8.97 -4.70
C VAL A 156 11.50 8.29 -4.47
N GLY A 157 11.53 7.08 -3.89
CA GLY A 157 10.35 6.42 -3.34
C GLY A 157 10.14 6.76 -1.87
N VAL A 158 9.14 6.14 -1.24
CA VAL A 158 8.99 6.18 0.22
C VAL A 158 10.13 5.42 0.90
N THR A 159 10.40 5.69 2.18
CA THR A 159 11.40 4.90 2.91
C THR A 159 10.91 3.47 3.14
N ALA A 160 11.85 2.53 3.33
CA ALA A 160 11.51 1.15 3.68
C ALA A 160 10.76 1.06 5.02
N ASP A 161 11.06 1.96 5.97
CA ASP A 161 10.36 2.01 7.25
C ASP A 161 8.93 2.51 7.08
N ALA A 162 8.71 3.61 6.32
CA ALA A 162 7.38 4.09 6.01
C ALA A 162 6.55 3.02 5.28
N LEU A 163 7.10 2.37 4.25
CA LEU A 163 6.45 1.26 3.56
C LEU A 163 5.95 0.20 4.55
N ASN A 164 6.80 -0.25 5.46
CA ASN A 164 6.44 -1.30 6.39
C ASN A 164 5.49 -0.85 7.51
N ASN A 165 5.59 0.40 7.96
CA ASN A 165 4.88 0.89 9.13
C ASN A 165 3.47 1.43 8.82
N VAL A 166 3.22 1.85 7.58
CA VAL A 166 1.94 2.51 7.21
C VAL A 166 1.21 1.83 6.06
N THR A 167 1.86 0.94 5.30
CA THR A 167 1.25 0.33 4.11
C THR A 167 0.60 -1.00 4.45
N GLY A 168 -0.60 -1.22 3.92
CA GLY A 168 -1.38 -2.45 4.06
C GLY A 168 -1.66 -3.17 2.74
N ASP A 169 -0.97 -2.79 1.66
CA ASP A 169 -1.40 -3.06 0.29
C ASP A 169 -0.52 -4.11 -0.39
N GLY A 170 -0.84 -5.39 -0.21
CA GLY A 170 -0.36 -6.48 -1.06
C GLY A 170 1.15 -6.51 -1.33
N TYR A 171 1.55 -6.99 -2.50
CA TYR A 171 2.94 -6.98 -2.92
C TYR A 171 3.39 -5.56 -3.27
N SER A 172 4.20 -4.95 -2.41
CA SER A 172 4.58 -3.53 -2.53
C SER A 172 6.07 -3.29 -2.33
N THR A 173 6.55 -2.20 -2.91
CA THR A 173 7.93 -1.71 -2.76
C THR A 173 7.92 -0.21 -2.43
N GLN A 174 9.10 0.37 -2.23
CA GLN A 174 9.25 1.82 -2.05
C GLN A 174 8.74 2.66 -3.22
N TYR A 175 8.56 2.08 -4.41
CA TYR A 175 8.20 2.79 -5.63
C TYR A 175 6.79 2.50 -6.11
N TYR A 176 6.16 1.42 -5.65
CA TYR A 176 4.81 1.09 -6.09
C TYR A 176 4.06 0.22 -5.10
N ARG A 177 2.73 0.31 -5.18
CA ARG A 177 1.79 -0.60 -4.54
C ARG A 177 0.96 -1.36 -5.56
N THR A 178 0.58 -2.58 -5.21
CA THR A 178 -0.29 -3.43 -6.04
C THR A 178 -1.66 -3.58 -5.43
N ALA A 179 -2.69 -3.65 -6.28
CA ALA A 179 -4.04 -4.00 -5.87
C ALA A 179 -4.74 -4.78 -6.98
N ILE A 180 -5.51 -5.80 -6.61
CA ILE A 180 -6.32 -6.58 -7.56
C ILE A 180 -7.80 -6.31 -7.28
N PHE A 181 -8.54 -5.83 -8.27
CA PHE A 181 -9.97 -5.57 -8.18
C PHE A 181 -10.82 -6.65 -8.87
N ASP A 182 -10.18 -7.53 -9.63
CA ASP A 182 -10.85 -8.65 -10.30
C ASP A 182 -11.23 -9.74 -9.28
N LYS A 183 -12.52 -10.05 -9.19
CA LYS A 183 -13.04 -11.02 -8.21
C LYS A 183 -12.60 -12.45 -8.50
N ASN A 184 -12.55 -12.84 -9.78
CA ASN A 184 -12.16 -14.20 -10.16
C ASN A 184 -10.69 -14.42 -9.81
N LEU A 185 -9.86 -13.39 -10.00
CA LEU A 185 -8.47 -13.44 -9.58
C LEU A 185 -8.35 -13.48 -8.06
N ILE A 186 -9.08 -12.65 -7.30
CA ILE A 186 -9.06 -12.72 -5.83
C ILE A 186 -9.44 -14.12 -5.30
N GLU A 187 -10.36 -14.84 -5.96
CA GLU A 187 -10.73 -16.21 -5.56
C GLU A 187 -9.56 -17.20 -5.59
N VAL A 188 -8.49 -16.93 -6.34
CA VAL A 188 -7.26 -17.74 -6.38
C VAL A 188 -6.58 -17.82 -5.01
N SER A 189 -6.74 -16.80 -4.17
CA SER A 189 -6.27 -16.83 -2.77
C SER A 189 -6.80 -18.05 -1.99
N ASN A 190 -8.00 -18.56 -2.30
CA ASN A 190 -8.55 -19.75 -1.67
C ASN A 190 -7.75 -21.01 -1.98
N THR A 191 -7.07 -21.06 -3.13
CA THR A 191 -6.20 -22.18 -3.48
C THR A 191 -4.98 -22.19 -2.57
N PHE A 192 -4.36 -21.03 -2.36
CA PHE A 192 -3.26 -20.88 -1.40
C PHE A 192 -3.66 -21.28 0.02
N LEU A 193 -4.85 -20.89 0.48
CA LEU A 193 -5.33 -21.26 1.82
C LEU A 193 -5.55 -22.78 1.99
N LYS A 194 -5.81 -23.50 0.89
CA LYS A 194 -5.92 -24.97 0.87
C LYS A 194 -4.55 -25.64 0.80
N ASP A 195 -3.65 -25.09 -0.02
CA ASP A 195 -2.29 -25.60 -0.19
C ASP A 195 -1.30 -24.43 -0.39
N PRO A 196 -0.61 -23.99 0.69
CA PRO A 196 0.36 -22.90 0.60
C PRO A 196 1.70 -23.35 0.00
N THR A 197 1.84 -24.62 -0.39
CA THR A 197 3.11 -25.19 -0.87
C THR A 197 3.27 -25.16 -2.39
N LEU A 198 2.21 -24.76 -3.12
CA LEU A 198 2.24 -24.67 -4.57
C LEU A 198 3.37 -23.77 -5.08
N ASP A 199 4.02 -24.22 -6.15
CA ASP A 199 5.09 -23.48 -6.80
C ASP A 199 4.59 -22.48 -7.86
N ALA A 200 5.52 -21.75 -8.47
CA ALA A 200 5.19 -20.71 -9.45
C ALA A 200 4.52 -21.26 -10.71
N GLU A 201 4.90 -22.46 -11.18
CA GLU A 201 4.34 -23.06 -12.39
C GLU A 201 2.93 -23.58 -12.14
N GLU A 202 2.68 -24.16 -10.97
CA GLU A 202 1.35 -24.58 -10.55
C GLU A 202 0.37 -23.40 -10.45
N TYR A 203 0.81 -22.29 -9.86
CA TYR A 203 0.01 -21.06 -9.86
C TYR A 203 -0.16 -20.49 -11.27
N LYS A 204 0.87 -20.53 -12.13
CA LYS A 204 0.77 -20.05 -13.51
C LYS A 204 -0.30 -20.80 -14.30
N ILE A 205 -0.34 -22.13 -14.18
CA ILE A 205 -1.40 -22.96 -14.80
C ILE A 205 -2.77 -22.52 -14.29
N LEU A 206 -2.91 -22.30 -12.98
CA LEU A 206 -4.17 -21.88 -12.39
C LEU A 206 -4.60 -20.49 -12.90
N LEU A 207 -3.68 -19.53 -12.96
CA LEU A 207 -3.96 -18.18 -13.47
C LEU A 207 -4.38 -18.20 -14.94
N ASN A 208 -3.84 -19.10 -15.75
CA ASN A 208 -4.24 -19.26 -17.16
C ASN A 208 -5.66 -19.81 -17.33
N ASP A 209 -6.17 -20.54 -16.35
CA ASP A 209 -7.55 -21.07 -16.35
C ASP A 209 -8.57 -20.06 -15.78
N VAL A 210 -8.12 -18.96 -15.19
CA VAL A 210 -8.97 -17.91 -14.64
C VAL A 210 -9.27 -16.86 -15.71
N ASP A 211 -10.54 -16.60 -15.94
CA ASP A 211 -10.99 -15.47 -16.76
C ASP A 211 -10.98 -14.19 -15.91
N TYR A 212 -9.89 -13.43 -15.97
CA TYR A 212 -9.74 -12.15 -15.27
C TYR A 212 -9.41 -11.02 -16.24
N ASP A 213 -9.80 -9.79 -15.88
CA ASP A 213 -9.43 -8.59 -16.62
C ASP A 213 -8.09 -8.03 -16.11
N PRO A 214 -7.03 -8.00 -16.95
CA PRO A 214 -5.76 -7.38 -16.58
C PRO A 214 -5.86 -5.91 -16.19
N ASN A 215 -6.87 -5.17 -16.68
CA ASN A 215 -7.07 -3.77 -16.31
C ASN A 215 -7.43 -3.60 -14.82
N LEU A 216 -7.89 -4.66 -14.17
CA LEU A 216 -8.23 -4.68 -12.75
C LEU A 216 -7.05 -5.11 -11.87
N LEU A 217 -5.85 -5.27 -12.43
CA LEU A 217 -4.60 -5.38 -11.68
C LEU A 217 -3.89 -4.04 -11.72
N SER A 218 -3.87 -3.33 -10.61
CA SER A 218 -3.31 -1.99 -10.52
C SER A 218 -1.89 -2.00 -9.97
N TYR A 219 -1.00 -1.30 -10.65
CA TYR A 219 0.33 -0.90 -10.20
C TYR A 219 0.35 0.61 -10.06
N VAL A 220 0.24 1.11 -8.83
CA VAL A 220 0.39 2.55 -8.59
C VAL A 220 1.86 2.82 -8.31
N ILE A 221 2.58 3.28 -9.33
CA ILE A 221 3.98 3.72 -9.22
C ILE A 221 3.96 5.16 -8.73
N GLU A 222 4.58 5.38 -7.57
CA GLU A 222 4.57 6.65 -6.88
C GLU A 222 6.01 7.09 -6.57
N PHE A 223 6.40 8.22 -7.16
CA PHE A 223 7.68 8.88 -6.94
C PHE A 223 7.47 10.27 -6.35
N TYR A 224 8.52 10.75 -5.70
CA TYR A 224 8.60 12.07 -5.09
C TYR A 224 9.85 12.77 -5.61
N MET A 225 9.79 14.07 -5.86
CA MET A 225 10.99 14.85 -6.16
C MET A 225 11.99 14.73 -4.99
N GLU A 226 13.27 14.48 -5.26
CA GLU A 226 14.31 14.34 -4.21
C GLU A 226 14.56 15.67 -3.46
N ASP A 227 14.54 16.78 -4.20
CA ASP A 227 14.77 18.12 -3.68
C ASP A 227 13.45 18.75 -3.17
N LYS A 228 13.46 19.16 -1.89
CA LYS A 228 12.34 19.76 -1.14
C LYS A 228 11.73 20.98 -1.82
N ASP A 229 12.52 21.73 -2.59
CA ASP A 229 12.07 22.96 -3.23
C ASP A 229 11.68 22.78 -4.71
N LYS A 230 11.62 21.53 -5.21
CA LYS A 230 11.29 21.24 -6.61
C LYS A 230 9.88 20.72 -6.75
N LYS A 231 9.16 21.34 -7.68
CA LYS A 231 7.89 20.81 -8.18
C LYS A 231 8.13 19.61 -9.11
N PRO A 232 7.18 18.67 -9.18
CA PRO A 232 7.09 17.66 -10.22
C PRO A 232 7.32 18.24 -11.61
N LYS A 233 8.03 17.50 -12.46
CA LYS A 233 8.30 17.90 -13.84
C LYS A 233 7.69 16.90 -14.79
N GLN A 234 6.91 17.40 -15.74
CA GLN A 234 6.29 16.57 -16.77
C GLN A 234 7.32 15.73 -17.55
N GLU A 235 8.50 16.28 -17.83
CA GLU A 235 9.59 15.55 -18.51
C GLU A 235 10.02 14.27 -17.77
N ILE A 236 10.01 14.28 -16.44
CA ILE A 236 10.34 13.10 -15.62
C ILE A 236 9.20 12.09 -15.67
N LEU A 237 7.95 12.55 -15.53
CA LEU A 237 6.76 11.69 -15.62
C LEU A 237 6.67 11.02 -17.00
N ASP A 238 6.87 11.78 -18.07
CA ASP A 238 6.91 11.30 -19.46
C ASP A 238 8.04 10.28 -19.65
N LYS A 239 9.19 10.48 -19.01
CA LYS A 239 10.31 9.53 -19.06
C LYS A 239 9.95 8.21 -18.37
N ILE A 240 9.31 8.25 -17.21
CA ILE A 240 8.83 7.04 -16.51
C ILE A 240 7.81 6.29 -17.38
N ALA A 241 6.84 7.00 -17.96
CA ALA A 241 5.85 6.43 -18.87
C ALA A 241 6.50 5.78 -20.10
N THR A 242 7.51 6.45 -20.68
CA THR A 242 8.26 5.93 -21.83
C THR A 242 9.01 4.65 -21.48
N GLU A 243 9.69 4.59 -20.33
CA GLU A 243 10.39 3.37 -19.91
C GLU A 243 9.42 2.19 -19.73
N ILE A 244 8.23 2.42 -19.17
CA ILE A 244 7.22 1.37 -19.02
C ILE A 244 6.73 0.88 -20.39
N GLU A 245 6.43 1.79 -21.32
CA GLU A 245 5.98 1.44 -22.67
C GLU A 245 7.05 0.73 -23.51
N GLU A 246 8.31 1.15 -23.41
CA GLU A 246 9.43 0.53 -24.11
C GLU A 246 9.74 -0.87 -23.59
N ASN A 247 9.57 -1.11 -22.28
CA ASN A 247 9.84 -2.38 -21.63
C ASN A 247 8.60 -3.27 -21.46
N LYS A 248 7.43 -2.89 -22.00
CA LYS A 248 6.15 -3.56 -21.69
C LYS A 248 6.07 -5.07 -21.91
N ASN A 249 6.92 -5.62 -22.78
CA ASN A 249 6.99 -7.06 -23.03
C ASN A 249 7.76 -7.82 -21.93
N GLU A 250 8.41 -7.11 -21.01
CA GLU A 250 9.25 -7.64 -19.94
C GLU A 250 8.70 -7.28 -18.55
N LEU A 251 7.55 -6.59 -18.49
CA LEU A 251 6.88 -6.14 -17.27
C LEU A 251 5.64 -7.00 -16.99
N PRO A 252 5.19 -7.09 -15.72
CA PRO A 252 4.04 -7.90 -15.39
C PRO A 252 2.75 -7.32 -16.02
N PRO A 253 1.82 -8.16 -16.50
CA PRO A 253 0.58 -7.65 -17.08
C PRO A 253 -0.28 -6.91 -16.04
N GLY A 254 -0.85 -5.76 -16.44
CA GLY A 254 -1.83 -5.01 -15.67
C GLY A 254 -1.93 -3.53 -16.08
N SER A 255 -2.61 -2.76 -15.24
CA SER A 255 -2.82 -1.31 -15.35
C SER A 255 -1.78 -0.56 -14.51
N TYR A 256 -1.00 0.30 -15.16
CA TYR A 256 0.05 1.10 -14.53
C TYR A 256 -0.39 2.54 -14.40
N GLU A 257 -0.47 3.00 -13.16
CA GLU A 257 -0.73 4.38 -12.78
C GLU A 257 0.56 5.01 -12.29
N LEU A 258 0.84 6.23 -12.74
CA LEU A 258 2.06 6.96 -12.42
C LEU A 258 1.70 8.22 -11.67
N ILE A 259 2.33 8.43 -10.51
CA ILE A 259 2.17 9.64 -9.70
C ILE A 259 3.56 10.18 -9.41
N LEU A 260 3.77 11.46 -9.72
CA LEU A 260 4.98 12.21 -9.36
C LEU A 260 4.59 13.38 -8.45
N ASN A 261 4.96 13.26 -7.18
CA ASN A 261 4.71 14.24 -6.13
C ASN A 261 5.89 15.20 -5.95
N ASP A 262 5.66 16.33 -5.29
CA ASP A 262 6.76 17.07 -4.66
C ASP A 262 7.43 16.23 -3.55
N ASN A 263 8.39 16.77 -2.80
CA ASN A 263 9.11 15.96 -1.81
C ASN A 263 8.28 15.62 -0.57
N TYR A 264 7.08 16.18 -0.39
CA TYR A 264 6.40 16.14 0.88
C TYR A 264 5.38 15.02 0.98
N ILE A 265 5.27 14.47 2.18
CA ILE A 265 4.26 13.52 2.58
C ILE A 265 3.60 14.01 3.86
N ASN A 266 2.29 13.86 3.96
CA ASN A 266 1.57 14.19 5.19
C ASN A 266 1.84 13.09 6.23
N LYS A 267 2.58 13.40 7.29
CA LYS A 267 3.02 12.42 8.29
C LYS A 267 1.86 11.70 8.99
N VAL A 268 0.69 12.34 9.08
CA VAL A 268 -0.51 11.84 9.77
C VAL A 268 -1.24 10.80 8.93
N THR A 269 -1.28 11.00 7.61
CA THR A 269 -2.07 10.14 6.69
C THR A 269 -1.21 9.25 5.80
N ALA A 270 0.11 9.50 5.74
CA ALA A 270 1.04 8.91 4.78
C ALA A 270 0.67 9.18 3.30
N ILE A 271 -0.05 10.27 3.01
CA ILE A 271 -0.43 10.66 1.65
C ILE A 271 0.50 11.77 1.15
N GLY A 272 1.12 11.53 -0.02
CA GLY A 272 1.95 12.52 -0.71
C GLY A 272 1.23 13.27 -1.84
N THR A 273 0.23 12.65 -2.44
CA THR A 273 -0.54 13.24 -3.55
C THR A 273 -1.24 14.53 -3.12
N ASN A 274 -1.02 15.60 -3.88
CA ASN A 274 -1.59 16.92 -3.63
C ASN A 274 -1.80 17.69 -4.95
N ASP A 275 -2.27 18.94 -4.88
CA ASP A 275 -2.57 19.79 -6.05
C ASP A 275 -1.38 20.05 -7.00
N ASN A 276 -0.13 19.86 -6.55
CA ASN A 276 1.07 20.00 -7.39
C ASN A 276 1.51 18.67 -8.03
N SER A 277 0.91 17.54 -7.66
CA SER A 277 1.25 16.23 -8.21
C SER A 277 0.92 16.15 -9.70
N LEU A 278 1.73 15.39 -10.43
CA LEU A 278 1.45 15.03 -11.83
C LEU A 278 1.08 13.56 -11.89
N GLU A 279 0.08 13.22 -12.70
CA GLU A 279 -0.45 11.86 -12.76
C GLU A 279 -0.73 11.38 -14.19
N ILE A 280 -0.49 10.10 -14.41
CA ILE A 280 -1.04 9.30 -15.51
C ILE A 280 -1.80 8.16 -14.84
N ALA A 281 -3.10 8.35 -14.62
CA ALA A 281 -3.99 7.42 -13.91
C ALA A 281 -5.30 7.21 -14.70
N ASP A 282 -6.20 6.36 -14.20
CA ASP A 282 -7.50 6.07 -14.83
C ASP A 282 -8.23 7.37 -15.27
N PRO A 283 -8.73 7.45 -16.51
CA PRO A 283 -8.84 6.42 -17.55
C PRO A 283 -7.64 6.31 -18.52
N ASN A 284 -6.50 6.93 -18.19
CA ASN A 284 -5.33 7.02 -19.06
C ASN A 284 -4.13 6.19 -18.57
N SER A 285 -4.35 5.22 -17.68
CA SER A 285 -3.30 4.32 -17.21
C SER A 285 -2.67 3.53 -18.38
N ILE A 286 -1.40 3.16 -18.21
CA ILE A 286 -0.68 2.36 -19.21
C ILE A 286 -1.11 0.89 -19.03
N ILE A 287 -1.70 0.30 -20.07
CA ILE A 287 -2.20 -1.07 -20.01
C ILE A 287 -1.20 -2.03 -20.67
N ILE A 288 -0.66 -2.95 -19.87
CA ILE A 288 0.12 -4.10 -20.33
C ILE A 288 -0.77 -5.33 -20.33
N LYS A 289 -0.96 -5.92 -21.52
CA LYS A 289 -1.81 -7.09 -21.70
C LYS A 289 -1.08 -8.38 -21.38
N LEU A 290 -1.85 -9.42 -21.07
CA LEU A 290 -1.36 -10.79 -21.04
C LEU A 290 -0.72 -11.15 -22.38
N LYS A 291 0.40 -11.86 -22.33
CA LYS A 291 1.04 -12.41 -23.53
C LYS A 291 0.15 -13.56 -24.04
N GLU A 292 -0.28 -13.48 -25.30
CA GLU A 292 -0.87 -14.64 -25.98
C GLU A 292 0.27 -15.65 -26.25
N GLU A 293 0.17 -16.85 -25.69
CA GLU A 293 1.09 -17.97 -25.97
C GLU A 293 0.82 -18.61 -27.36
#